data_AF-A0A7J2HWZ4-F1
#
_entry.id   AF-A0A7J2HWZ4-F1
#
_cell.length_a   1.000
_cell.length_b   1.000
_cell.length_c   1.000
_cell.angle_alpha   90.00
_cell.angle_beta   90.00
_cell.angle_gamma   90.00
#
_symmetry.space_group_name_H-M   'P 1'
#
loop_
_entity.id
_entity.type
_entity.pdbx_description
1 polymer ?
#
loop_
_entity_poly.entity_id
_entity_poly.type
_entity_poly.pdbx_seq_one_letter_code
_entity_poly.pdbx_strand_id
1 'polypeptide(L)'
;MRREYPEFPIVGVGGVVLRDNMILLVKRRNPPGKGLWAIPGGILRLGETLMEAVKREVREECGIRVEPISLMKVFDVIERDEKGKIRFHYVIVDYLCKVDGEEDIRPGDDVEEVKWVLLDEALNLSLTEGTRSLIEDLRRRLLVVRNSDIEKVLFGAPRGHKHLRGLIFLRNGIVLVFQQATLENIARGVISLITHPKRKALSLRSVRLEDRKEGYAEYQLIEEDVAEEDIIKEITLLLSDK
;
A
#
# COMPACT_ATOMS: atom_id res chain seq x y z
N MET A 1 -11.05 -27.70 15.36
CA MET A 1 -9.59 -27.59 15.14
C MET A 1 -8.98 -26.93 16.35
N ARG A 2 -7.86 -27.46 16.88
CA ARG A 2 -7.18 -26.86 18.03
C ARG A 2 -6.31 -25.70 17.55
N ARG A 3 -6.59 -24.48 18.03
CA ARG A 3 -5.80 -23.28 17.68
C ARG A 3 -4.43 -23.28 18.37
N GLU A 4 -4.38 -23.74 19.62
CA GLU A 4 -3.13 -23.89 20.38
C GLU A 4 -2.47 -25.25 20.13
N TYR A 5 -1.15 -25.24 19.98
CA TYR A 5 -0.33 -26.41 19.67
C TYR A 5 -0.87 -27.21 18.46
N PRO A 6 -1.04 -26.56 17.29
CA PRO A 6 -1.56 -27.23 16.13
C PRO A 6 -0.53 -28.20 15.55
N GLU A 7 -1.00 -29.26 14.88
CA GLU A 7 -0.12 -30.22 14.18
C GLU A 7 0.45 -29.64 12.87
N PHE A 8 -0.26 -28.69 12.25
CA PHE A 8 0.11 -28.00 11.02
C PHE A 8 -0.19 -26.50 11.15
N PRO A 9 0.48 -25.62 10.39
CA PRO A 9 0.15 -24.19 10.36
C PRO A 9 -1.32 -23.98 9.97
N ILE A 10 -1.97 -23.01 10.60
CA ILE A 10 -3.36 -22.64 10.33
C ILE A 10 -3.38 -21.51 9.31
N VAL A 11 -4.16 -21.65 8.23
CA VAL A 11 -4.30 -20.59 7.24
C VAL A 11 -5.31 -19.56 7.72
N GLY A 12 -4.89 -18.30 7.78
CA GLY A 12 -5.73 -17.15 8.07
C GLY A 12 -5.80 -16.17 6.88
N VAL A 13 -6.82 -15.34 6.88
CA VAL A 13 -7.01 -14.25 5.91
C VAL A 13 -7.21 -12.92 6.62
N GLY A 14 -6.70 -11.84 6.03
CA GLY A 14 -6.87 -10.47 6.53
C GLY A 14 -7.44 -9.55 5.46
N GLY A 15 -8.38 -8.68 5.85
CA GLY A 15 -9.01 -7.67 5.00
C GLY A 15 -8.41 -6.29 5.24
N VAL A 16 -7.54 -5.82 4.35
CA VAL A 16 -7.03 -4.46 4.35
C VAL A 16 -8.06 -3.56 3.68
N VAL A 17 -8.91 -2.92 4.47
CA VAL A 17 -9.97 -2.02 3.96
C VAL A 17 -9.56 -0.58 4.18
N LEU A 18 -9.48 0.20 3.11
CA LEU A 18 -9.11 1.61 3.13
C LEU A 18 -10.29 2.48 2.66
N ARG A 19 -10.52 3.60 3.34
CA ARG A 19 -11.51 4.64 2.97
C ARG A 19 -11.01 5.99 3.47
N ASP A 20 -10.89 6.99 2.58
CA ASP A 20 -10.55 8.38 2.92
C ASP A 20 -9.33 8.52 3.86
N ASN A 21 -8.22 7.86 3.54
CA ASN A 21 -6.99 7.78 4.34
C ASN A 21 -7.13 7.11 5.73
N MET A 22 -8.25 6.44 5.97
CA MET A 22 -8.46 5.60 7.14
C MET A 22 -8.33 4.12 6.78
N ILE A 23 -7.89 3.34 7.75
CA ILE A 23 -7.88 1.88 7.72
C ILE A 23 -8.93 1.35 8.71
N LEU A 24 -9.65 0.31 8.30
CA LEU A 24 -10.58 -0.39 9.17
C LEU A 24 -9.81 -1.32 10.09
N LEU A 25 -9.98 -1.14 11.41
CA LEU A 25 -9.36 -1.98 12.41
C LEU A 25 -10.40 -2.55 13.38
N VAL A 26 -10.12 -3.75 13.87
CA VAL A 26 -10.87 -4.45 14.90
C VAL A 26 -9.99 -4.67 16.13
N LYS A 27 -10.58 -4.53 17.31
CA LYS A 27 -9.92 -4.84 18.59
C LYS A 27 -10.25 -6.28 18.98
N ARG A 28 -9.22 -7.12 19.06
CA ARG A 28 -9.36 -8.57 19.20
C ARG A 28 -9.84 -8.96 20.61
N ARG A 29 -10.92 -9.73 20.71
CA ARG A 29 -11.44 -10.24 22.00
C ARG A 29 -10.68 -11.46 22.52
N ASN A 30 -10.11 -12.26 21.61
CA ASN A 30 -9.56 -13.59 21.88
C ASN A 30 -8.06 -13.69 21.55
N PRO A 31 -7.29 -14.55 22.27
CA PRO A 31 -5.92 -14.86 21.89
C PRO A 31 -5.81 -15.58 20.52
N PRO A 32 -4.66 -15.47 19.82
CA PRO A 32 -3.52 -14.59 20.12
C PRO A 32 -3.85 -13.11 19.88
N GLY A 33 -3.13 -12.22 20.57
CA GLY A 33 -3.29 -10.77 20.42
C GLY A 33 -4.55 -10.17 21.05
N LYS A 34 -5.10 -10.79 22.11
CA LYS A 34 -6.23 -10.25 22.87
C LYS A 34 -5.95 -8.80 23.31
N GLY A 35 -6.90 -7.90 23.06
CA GLY A 35 -6.80 -6.48 23.38
C GLY A 35 -5.98 -5.65 22.37
N LEU A 36 -5.32 -6.29 21.41
CA LEU A 36 -4.60 -5.60 20.33
C LEU A 36 -5.56 -5.28 19.17
N TRP A 37 -5.23 -4.20 18.47
CA TRP A 37 -5.87 -3.82 17.22
C TRP A 37 -5.24 -4.58 16.04
N ALA A 38 -6.09 -5.01 15.11
CA ALA A 38 -5.68 -5.69 13.89
C ALA A 38 -6.60 -5.29 12.73
N ILE A 39 -6.18 -5.58 11.49
CA ILE A 39 -7.14 -5.64 10.38
C ILE A 39 -8.17 -6.76 10.64
N PRO A 40 -9.42 -6.62 10.15
CA PRO A 40 -10.41 -7.68 10.26
C PRO A 40 -9.95 -8.95 9.54
N GLY A 41 -10.22 -10.11 10.12
CA GLY A 41 -9.72 -11.36 9.57
C GLY A 41 -9.82 -12.54 10.51
N GLY A 42 -9.75 -13.73 9.92
CA GLY A 42 -9.91 -14.98 10.65
C GLY A 42 -9.42 -16.19 9.87
N ILE A 43 -9.97 -17.35 10.19
CA ILE A 43 -9.43 -18.64 9.73
C ILE A 43 -10.17 -19.08 8.46
N LEU A 44 -9.41 -19.60 7.49
CA LEU A 44 -9.97 -20.23 6.30
C LEU A 44 -10.77 -21.49 6.68
N ARG A 45 -12.03 -21.58 6.27
CA ARG A 45 -12.86 -22.77 6.49
C ARG A 45 -12.60 -23.84 5.42
N LEU A 46 -12.85 -25.11 5.76
CA LEU A 46 -12.73 -26.20 4.79
C LEU A 46 -13.75 -26.00 3.66
N GLY A 47 -13.29 -26.07 2.41
CA GLY A 47 -14.14 -25.87 1.22
C GLY A 47 -14.40 -24.40 0.86
N GLU A 48 -13.81 -23.47 1.60
CA GLU A 48 -13.89 -22.03 1.35
C GLU A 48 -12.63 -21.56 0.60
N THR A 49 -12.79 -20.65 -0.37
CA THR A 49 -11.67 -19.96 -1.01
C THR A 49 -11.16 -18.81 -0.15
N LEU A 50 -9.90 -18.38 -0.35
CA LEU A 50 -9.33 -17.24 0.38
C LEU A 50 -10.16 -15.95 0.23
N MET A 51 -10.70 -15.72 -0.98
CA MET A 51 -11.53 -14.55 -1.26
C MET A 51 -12.90 -14.63 -0.58
N GLU A 52 -13.54 -15.80 -0.55
CA GLU A 52 -14.78 -15.99 0.21
C GLU A 52 -14.56 -15.80 1.71
N ALA A 53 -13.45 -16.34 2.24
CA ALA A 53 -13.10 -16.20 3.65
C ALA A 53 -12.95 -14.74 4.06
N VAL A 54 -12.18 -13.92 3.32
CA VAL A 54 -12.00 -12.52 3.71
C VAL A 54 -13.31 -11.73 3.62
N LYS A 55 -14.16 -12.00 2.61
CA LYS A 55 -15.49 -11.37 2.52
C LYS A 55 -16.35 -11.71 3.73
N ARG A 56 -16.35 -13.00 4.12
CA ARG A 56 -17.08 -13.49 5.29
C ARG A 56 -16.56 -12.86 6.58
N GLU A 57 -15.26 -12.90 6.82
CA GLU A 57 -14.64 -12.39 8.05
C GLU A 57 -14.89 -10.88 8.21
N VAL A 58 -14.69 -10.07 7.16
CA VAL A 58 -15.00 -8.63 7.23
C VAL A 58 -16.49 -8.39 7.48
N ARG A 59 -17.38 -9.20 6.90
CA ARG A 59 -18.82 -9.08 7.15
C ARG A 59 -19.21 -9.48 8.57
N GLU A 60 -18.68 -10.58 9.08
CA GLU A 60 -18.92 -11.10 10.42
C GLU A 60 -18.39 -10.13 11.49
N GLU A 61 -17.18 -9.58 11.31
CA GLU A 61 -16.49 -8.75 12.30
C GLU A 61 -16.86 -7.26 12.26
N CYS A 62 -17.15 -6.73 11.07
CA CYS A 62 -17.32 -5.28 10.86
C CYS A 62 -18.70 -4.89 10.32
N GLY A 63 -19.55 -5.86 9.95
CA GLY A 63 -20.90 -5.59 9.45
C GLY A 63 -20.96 -4.98 8.05
N ILE A 64 -19.85 -4.91 7.30
CA ILE A 64 -19.79 -4.32 5.95
C ILE A 64 -19.45 -5.37 4.89
N ARG A 65 -19.80 -5.11 3.63
CA ARG A 65 -19.39 -5.94 2.49
C ARG A 65 -18.16 -5.34 1.82
N VAL A 66 -17.31 -6.23 1.32
CA VAL A 66 -16.09 -5.86 0.61
C VAL A 66 -15.85 -6.76 -0.59
N GLU A 67 -15.13 -6.24 -1.57
CA GLU A 67 -14.58 -7.00 -2.68
C GLU A 67 -13.04 -7.04 -2.57
N PRO A 68 -12.40 -8.21 -2.42
CA PRO A 68 -10.95 -8.37 -2.48
C PRO A 68 -10.45 -8.07 -3.90
N ILE A 69 -9.58 -7.08 -4.03
CA ILE A 69 -9.11 -6.61 -5.34
C ILE A 69 -7.65 -6.96 -5.63
N SER A 70 -6.83 -7.19 -4.60
CA SER A 70 -5.44 -7.63 -4.79
C SER A 70 -4.87 -8.30 -3.54
N LEU A 71 -4.00 -9.29 -3.73
CA LEU A 71 -3.15 -9.81 -2.66
C LEU A 71 -2.16 -8.73 -2.21
N MET A 72 -2.12 -8.45 -0.91
CA MET A 72 -1.24 -7.44 -0.33
C MET A 72 0.03 -8.08 0.26
N LYS A 73 -0.13 -9.10 1.12
CA LYS A 73 0.99 -9.72 1.84
C LYS A 73 0.67 -11.16 2.21
N VAL A 74 1.71 -11.99 2.26
CA VAL A 74 1.66 -13.32 2.87
C VAL A 74 2.79 -13.40 3.88
N PHE A 75 2.48 -13.81 5.12
CA PHE A 75 3.47 -13.88 6.19
C PHE A 75 3.08 -14.91 7.24
N ASP A 76 4.06 -15.36 8.02
CA ASP A 76 3.85 -16.25 9.14
C ASP A 76 3.71 -15.50 10.48
N VAL A 77 2.93 -16.08 11.38
CA VAL A 77 2.86 -15.67 12.80
C VAL A 77 3.15 -16.90 13.64
N ILE A 78 4.31 -16.93 14.28
CA ILE A 78 4.78 -18.06 15.08
C ILE A 78 5.00 -17.60 16.53
N GLU A 79 4.13 -18.04 17.43
CA GLU A 79 4.25 -17.80 18.87
C GLU A 79 4.75 -19.06 19.57
N ARG A 80 5.77 -18.91 20.42
CA ARG A 80 6.30 -19.97 21.28
C ARG A 80 5.88 -19.76 22.72
N ASP A 81 5.61 -20.84 23.44
CA ASP A 81 5.42 -20.79 24.89
C ASP A 81 6.77 -20.65 25.64
N GLU A 82 6.70 -20.54 26.96
CA GLU A 82 7.87 -20.41 27.85
C GLU A 82 8.86 -21.59 27.75
N LYS A 83 8.40 -22.75 27.25
CA LYS A 83 9.22 -23.95 27.04
C LYS A 83 9.76 -24.05 25.61
N GLY A 84 9.54 -23.02 24.79
CA GLY A 84 9.98 -22.95 23.39
C GLY A 84 9.12 -23.75 22.41
N LYS A 85 8.02 -24.37 22.87
CA LYS A 85 7.11 -25.14 22.00
C LYS A 85 6.23 -24.17 21.20
N ILE A 86 5.97 -24.51 19.93
CA ILE A 86 5.07 -23.72 19.07
C ILE A 86 3.66 -23.75 19.65
N ARG A 87 3.24 -22.63 20.26
CA ARG A 87 1.89 -22.47 20.80
C ARG A 87 0.91 -22.07 19.71
N PHE A 88 1.31 -21.19 18.81
CA PHE A 88 0.53 -20.79 17.64
C PHE A 88 1.41 -20.76 16.40
N HIS A 89 0.86 -21.17 15.26
CA HIS A 89 1.50 -21.02 13.95
C HIS A 89 0.42 -20.74 12.91
N TYR A 90 0.41 -19.52 12.38
CA TYR A 90 -0.48 -19.11 11.30
C TYR A 90 0.31 -18.75 10.05
N VAL A 91 -0.27 -19.03 8.88
CA VAL A 91 0.10 -18.41 7.60
C VAL A 91 -1.04 -17.48 7.23
N ILE A 92 -0.78 -16.18 7.19
CA ILE A 92 -1.80 -15.15 6.98
C ILE A 92 -1.67 -14.61 5.56
N VAL A 93 -2.81 -14.53 4.86
CA VAL A 93 -2.95 -13.98 3.52
C VAL A 93 -3.79 -12.71 3.58
N ASP A 94 -3.16 -11.55 3.42
CA ASP A 94 -3.84 -10.25 3.47
C ASP A 94 -4.26 -9.81 2.08
N TYR A 95 -5.52 -9.40 1.93
CA TYR A 95 -6.07 -8.82 0.70
C TYR A 95 -6.40 -7.34 0.88
N LEU A 96 -6.00 -6.52 -0.09
CA LEU A 96 -6.59 -5.20 -0.27
C LEU A 96 -8.05 -5.36 -0.71
N CYS A 97 -8.93 -4.68 -0.01
CA CYS A 97 -10.37 -4.82 -0.16
C CYS A 97 -11.00 -3.46 -0.45
N LYS A 98 -11.90 -3.43 -1.45
CA LYS A 98 -12.76 -2.27 -1.73
C LYS A 98 -14.08 -2.45 -0.97
N VAL A 99 -14.59 -1.41 -0.32
CA VAL A 99 -15.93 -1.43 0.27
C VAL A 99 -16.98 -1.56 -0.84
N ASP A 100 -17.92 -2.48 -0.66
CA ASP A 100 -19.04 -2.72 -1.56
C ASP A 100 -20.35 -2.33 -0.86
N GLY A 101 -20.76 -1.08 -1.06
CA GLY A 101 -21.97 -0.50 -0.45
C GLY A 101 -21.69 0.68 0.49
N GLU A 102 -22.74 1.08 1.21
CA GLU A 102 -22.78 2.24 2.11
C GLU A 102 -23.09 1.87 3.56
N GLU A 103 -22.93 0.59 3.94
CA GLU A 103 -23.23 0.14 5.29
C GLU A 103 -22.33 0.76 6.35
N ASP A 104 -22.92 1.08 7.51
CA ASP A 104 -22.20 1.48 8.71
C ASP A 104 -21.47 0.29 9.34
N ILE A 105 -20.28 0.55 9.89
CA ILE A 105 -19.52 -0.44 10.65
C ILE A 105 -20.24 -0.82 11.94
N ARG A 106 -20.25 -2.12 12.26
CA ARG A 106 -20.82 -2.67 13.50
C ARG A 106 -19.94 -3.82 13.98
N PRO A 107 -19.57 -3.86 15.27
CA PRO A 107 -18.73 -4.95 15.78
C PRO A 107 -19.51 -6.26 15.78
N GLY A 108 -18.88 -7.33 15.29
CA GLY A 108 -19.36 -8.69 15.44
C GLY A 108 -19.12 -9.27 16.84
N ASP A 109 -19.60 -10.50 17.07
CA ASP A 109 -19.55 -11.16 18.38
C ASP A 109 -18.12 -11.43 18.89
N ASP A 110 -17.17 -11.64 17.98
CA ASP A 110 -15.77 -11.96 18.29
C ASP A 110 -14.86 -10.72 18.38
N VAL A 111 -15.43 -9.53 18.19
CA VAL A 111 -14.71 -8.25 18.21
C VAL A 111 -15.16 -7.43 19.42
N GLU A 112 -14.21 -6.76 20.07
CA GLU A 112 -14.50 -5.82 21.18
C GLU A 112 -14.96 -4.47 20.65
N GLU A 113 -14.30 -4.00 19.59
CA GLU A 113 -14.53 -2.70 18.97
C GLU A 113 -14.12 -2.73 17.50
N VAL A 114 -14.87 -2.06 16.61
CA VAL A 114 -14.49 -1.83 15.21
C VAL A 114 -14.42 -0.33 14.97
N LYS A 115 -13.38 0.14 14.27
CA LYS A 115 -13.16 1.56 14.07
C LYS A 115 -12.43 1.86 12.77
N TRP A 116 -12.83 2.96 12.13
CA TRP A 116 -12.02 3.64 11.13
C TRP A 116 -10.96 4.49 11.82
N VAL A 117 -9.69 4.19 11.55
CA VAL A 117 -8.55 4.89 12.16
C VAL A 117 -7.74 5.53 11.06
N LEU A 118 -7.38 6.81 11.22
CA LEU A 118 -6.46 7.48 10.31
C LEU A 118 -5.15 6.69 10.22
N LEU A 119 -4.65 6.47 9.01
CA LEU A 119 -3.47 5.62 8.80
C LEU A 119 -2.25 6.09 9.59
N ASP A 120 -2.08 7.41 9.75
CA ASP A 120 -0.99 8.01 10.52
C ASP A 120 -1.14 7.83 12.03
N GLU A 121 -2.38 7.81 12.53
CA GLU A 121 -2.66 7.60 13.95
C GLU A 121 -2.64 6.12 14.33
N ALA A 122 -2.84 5.22 13.36
CA ALA A 122 -2.98 3.80 13.61
C ALA A 122 -1.73 3.20 14.30
N LEU A 123 -0.53 3.69 14.00
CA LEU A 123 0.72 3.23 14.65
C LEU A 123 0.81 3.58 16.15
N ASN A 124 -0.01 4.53 16.62
CA ASN A 124 -0.10 4.89 18.04
C ASN A 124 -0.97 3.90 18.83
N LEU A 125 -1.73 3.03 18.16
CA LEU A 125 -2.50 1.97 18.80
C LEU A 125 -1.60 0.78 19.16
N SER A 126 -2.05 0.00 20.15
CA SER A 126 -1.47 -1.31 20.46
C SER A 126 -1.86 -2.32 19.38
N LEU A 127 -1.11 -2.36 18.29
CA LEU A 127 -1.36 -3.22 17.13
C LEU A 127 -0.73 -4.61 17.31
N THR A 128 -1.30 -5.60 16.62
CA THR A 128 -0.56 -6.85 16.34
C THR A 128 0.67 -6.55 15.48
N GLU A 129 1.71 -7.37 15.59
CA GLU A 129 2.96 -7.18 14.84
C GLU A 129 2.72 -7.19 13.32
N GLY A 130 1.90 -8.12 12.83
CA GLY A 130 1.52 -8.20 11.42
C GLY A 130 0.82 -6.93 10.93
N THR A 131 -0.16 -6.43 11.67
CA THR A 131 -0.87 -5.18 11.32
C THR A 131 0.05 -3.96 11.41
N ARG A 132 0.95 -3.88 12.40
CA ARG A 132 1.95 -2.81 12.48
C ARG A 132 2.85 -2.80 11.25
N SER A 133 3.42 -3.96 10.90
CA SER A 133 4.27 -4.10 9.71
C SER A 133 3.52 -3.74 8.43
N LEU A 134 2.26 -4.17 8.30
CA LEU A 134 1.41 -3.80 7.16
C LEU A 134 1.21 -2.27 7.07
N ILE A 135 0.88 -1.60 8.17
CA ILE A 135 0.66 -0.15 8.18
C ILE A 135 1.96 0.58 7.84
N GLU A 136 3.10 0.12 8.36
CA GLU A 136 4.40 0.66 7.96
C GLU A 136 4.66 0.46 6.46
N ASP A 137 4.35 -0.72 5.90
CA ASP A 137 4.49 -0.97 4.46
C ASP A 137 3.56 -0.08 3.61
N LEU A 138 2.33 0.15 4.08
CA LEU A 138 1.37 1.07 3.44
C LEU A 138 1.89 2.51 3.45
N ARG A 139 2.45 2.98 4.57
CA ARG A 139 3.07 4.31 4.68
C ARG A 139 4.36 4.43 3.86
N ARG A 140 5.12 3.35 3.69
CA ARG A 140 6.35 3.31 2.87
C ARG A 140 6.12 3.40 1.36
N ARG A 141 4.88 3.32 0.86
CA ARG A 141 4.59 3.47 -0.59
C ARG A 141 4.82 4.89 -1.14
N LEU A 142 5.07 5.87 -0.28
CA LEU A 142 5.60 7.18 -0.67
C LEU A 142 7.12 7.23 -0.43
N LEU A 143 7.92 7.07 -1.49
CA LEU A 143 9.37 7.24 -1.40
C LEU A 143 9.74 8.71 -1.61
N VAL A 144 10.01 9.44 -0.53
CA VAL A 144 10.57 10.79 -0.61
C VAL A 144 12.09 10.70 -0.69
N VAL A 145 12.66 11.05 -1.84
CA VAL A 145 14.12 11.11 -2.04
C VAL A 145 14.61 12.55 -1.86
N ARG A 146 15.39 12.82 -0.81
CA ARG A 146 16.10 14.11 -0.64
C ARG A 146 17.50 14.00 -1.21
N ASN A 147 18.14 15.15 -1.47
CA ASN A 147 19.54 15.18 -1.90
C ASN A 147 20.48 14.45 -0.93
N SER A 148 20.20 14.50 0.38
CA SER A 148 20.98 13.78 1.41
C SER A 148 20.90 12.26 1.27
N ASP A 149 19.81 11.75 0.70
CA ASP A 149 19.55 10.32 0.55
C ASP A 149 20.23 9.75 -0.71
N ILE A 150 20.70 10.60 -1.63
CA ILE A 150 21.38 10.23 -2.87
C ILE A 150 22.88 10.00 -2.60
N GLU A 151 23.39 8.85 -3.03
CA GLU A 151 24.82 8.54 -3.04
C GLU A 151 25.49 9.09 -4.30
N LYS A 152 24.91 8.82 -5.48
CA LYS A 152 25.41 9.29 -6.79
C LYS A 152 24.33 9.22 -7.86
N VAL A 153 24.53 9.97 -8.94
CA VAL A 153 23.69 9.95 -10.13
C VAL A 153 24.55 9.72 -11.36
N LEU A 154 24.09 8.86 -12.28
CA LEU A 154 24.76 8.59 -13.55
C LEU A 154 23.81 8.88 -14.72
N PHE A 155 24.33 9.53 -15.76
CA PHE A 155 23.65 9.67 -17.05
C PHE A 155 24.55 9.14 -18.15
N GLY A 156 23.99 8.36 -19.07
CA GLY A 156 24.73 7.87 -20.23
C GLY A 156 23.91 6.95 -21.12
N ALA A 157 24.38 6.76 -22.35
CA ALA A 157 23.83 5.76 -23.27
C ALA A 157 24.66 4.46 -23.13
N PRO A 158 24.08 3.35 -22.64
CA PRO A 158 24.80 2.08 -22.56
C PRO A 158 25.26 1.61 -23.95
N ARG A 159 26.38 0.87 -24.02
CA ARG A 159 26.87 0.31 -25.28
C ARG A 159 25.78 -0.53 -25.95
N GLY A 160 25.53 -0.30 -27.24
CA GLY A 160 24.48 -0.97 -28.01
C GLY A 160 23.08 -0.37 -27.87
N HIS A 161 22.89 0.66 -27.04
CA HIS A 161 21.62 1.36 -26.90
C HIS A 161 21.67 2.74 -27.56
N LYS A 162 20.60 3.09 -28.28
CA LYS A 162 20.46 4.40 -28.94
C LYS A 162 20.07 5.54 -27.99
N HIS A 163 19.63 5.21 -26.78
CA HIS A 163 18.99 6.15 -25.86
C HIS A 163 19.68 6.22 -24.51
N LEU A 164 19.68 7.40 -23.92
CA LEU A 164 20.20 7.70 -22.60
C LEU A 164 19.44 6.94 -21.50
N ARG A 165 20.13 6.68 -20.39
CA ARG A 165 19.59 6.22 -19.12
C ARG A 165 20.06 7.16 -18.01
N GLY A 166 19.17 7.44 -17.06
CA GLY A 166 19.52 8.10 -15.81
C GLY A 166 19.39 7.10 -14.67
N LEU A 167 20.40 6.97 -13.84
CA LEU A 167 20.39 6.12 -12.67
C LEU A 167 20.64 6.97 -11.43
N ILE A 168 19.77 6.86 -10.43
CA ILE A 168 19.95 7.50 -9.12
C ILE A 168 20.17 6.39 -8.08
N PHE A 169 21.35 6.40 -7.47
CA PHE A 169 21.72 5.45 -6.42
C PHE A 169 21.44 6.10 -5.07
N LEU A 170 20.63 5.45 -4.25
CA LEU A 170 20.29 5.90 -2.89
C LEU A 170 21.21 5.22 -1.87
N ARG A 171 21.52 5.91 -0.77
CA ARG A 171 22.38 5.41 0.31
C ARG A 171 21.84 4.17 1.01
N ASN A 172 20.55 3.90 0.88
CA ASN A 172 19.90 2.70 1.42
C ASN A 172 19.97 1.49 0.45
N GLY A 173 20.68 1.60 -0.67
CA GLY A 173 20.88 0.54 -1.66
C GLY A 173 19.83 0.48 -2.78
N ILE A 174 18.78 1.31 -2.74
CA ILE A 174 17.80 1.40 -3.83
C ILE A 174 18.43 2.11 -5.03
N VAL A 175 18.18 1.60 -6.24
CA VAL A 175 18.58 2.23 -7.49
C VAL A 175 17.35 2.53 -8.34
N LEU A 176 17.12 3.81 -8.62
CA LEU A 176 16.06 4.25 -9.54
C LEU A 176 16.65 4.34 -10.95
N VAL A 177 16.02 3.67 -11.93
CA VAL A 177 16.47 3.66 -13.33
C VAL A 177 15.41 4.31 -14.21
N PHE A 178 15.79 5.38 -14.91
CA PHE A 178 14.92 6.14 -15.79
C PHE A 178 15.31 5.98 -17.26
N GLN A 179 14.30 5.82 -18.11
CA GLN A 179 14.46 5.90 -19.55
C GLN A 179 14.59 7.36 -20.00
N GLN A 180 15.25 7.59 -21.14
CA GLN A 180 15.43 8.91 -21.73
C GLN A 180 14.11 9.70 -21.82
N ALA A 181 13.06 9.11 -22.40
CA ALA A 181 11.77 9.79 -22.57
C ALA A 181 11.11 10.17 -21.23
N THR A 182 11.29 9.37 -20.17
CA THR A 182 10.77 9.70 -18.84
C THR A 182 11.49 10.93 -18.27
N LEU A 183 12.82 10.96 -18.36
CA LEU A 183 13.62 12.10 -17.90
C LEU A 183 13.30 13.38 -18.67
N GLU A 184 13.22 13.29 -20.00
CA GLU A 184 12.90 14.41 -20.88
C GLU A 184 11.52 14.99 -20.55
N ASN A 185 10.51 14.14 -20.34
CA ASN A 185 9.18 14.61 -20.00
C ASN A 185 9.09 15.24 -18.61
N ILE A 186 9.74 14.65 -17.59
CA ILE A 186 9.80 15.23 -16.25
C ILE A 186 10.52 16.58 -16.30
N ALA A 187 11.68 16.64 -16.95
CA ALA A 187 12.45 17.87 -17.10
C ALA A 187 11.64 18.95 -17.83
N ARG A 188 10.95 18.58 -18.92
CA ARG A 188 10.06 19.48 -19.66
C ARG A 188 8.95 20.04 -18.78
N GLY A 189 8.28 19.20 -17.99
CA GLY A 189 7.26 19.64 -17.04
C GLY A 189 7.82 20.66 -16.04
N VAL A 190 8.90 20.31 -15.35
CA VAL A 190 9.55 21.20 -14.37
C VAL A 190 9.96 22.53 -15.00
N ILE A 191 10.64 22.49 -16.15
CA ILE A 191 11.07 23.70 -16.89
C ILE A 191 9.85 24.54 -17.28
N SER A 192 8.80 23.91 -17.81
CA SER A 192 7.58 24.60 -18.19
C SER A 192 6.92 25.30 -17.00
N LEU A 193 6.99 24.72 -15.81
CA LEU A 193 6.40 25.32 -14.62
C LEU A 193 7.23 26.50 -14.11
N ILE A 194 8.54 26.32 -13.93
CA ILE A 194 9.43 27.35 -13.36
C ILE A 194 9.62 28.55 -14.28
N THR A 195 9.47 28.37 -15.60
CA THR A 195 9.64 29.45 -16.58
C THR A 195 8.34 30.17 -16.93
N HIS A 196 7.18 29.64 -16.50
CA HIS A 196 5.89 30.29 -16.78
C HIS A 196 5.59 31.41 -15.77
N PRO A 197 5.13 32.60 -16.21
CA PRO A 197 5.02 33.78 -15.34
C PRO A 197 3.90 33.70 -14.29
N LYS A 198 2.95 32.77 -14.42
CA LYS A 198 1.75 32.68 -13.56
C LYS A 198 1.36 31.27 -13.09
N ARG A 199 1.95 30.23 -13.68
CA ARG A 199 1.47 28.86 -13.48
C ARG A 199 2.16 28.29 -12.25
N LYS A 200 1.41 27.57 -11.42
CA LYS A 200 1.82 27.03 -10.11
C LYS A 200 1.77 25.52 -10.05
N ALA A 201 0.97 24.87 -10.89
CA ALA A 201 0.96 23.41 -11.00
C ALA A 201 0.70 22.91 -12.43
N LEU A 202 1.06 21.64 -12.66
CA LEU A 202 0.72 20.89 -13.87
C LEU A 202 0.67 19.39 -13.54
N SER A 203 -0.15 18.66 -14.29
CA SER A 203 -0.22 17.19 -14.26
C SER A 203 0.31 16.64 -15.57
N LEU A 204 1.14 15.60 -15.52
CA LEU A 204 1.55 14.84 -16.70
C LEU A 204 1.07 13.39 -16.57
N ARG A 205 0.37 12.88 -17.58
CA ARG A 205 -0.09 11.49 -17.64
C ARG A 205 0.57 10.72 -18.75
N SER A 206 0.82 9.44 -18.47
CA SER A 206 1.27 8.50 -19.49
C SER A 206 0.19 8.28 -20.54
N VAL A 207 0.51 8.61 -21.78
CA VAL A 207 -0.34 8.40 -22.95
C VAL A 207 0.45 7.63 -23.98
N ARG A 208 -0.19 6.61 -24.57
CA ARG A 208 0.33 5.92 -25.75
C ARG A 208 0.00 6.76 -26.98
N LEU A 209 1.01 7.17 -27.73
CA LEU A 209 0.83 8.00 -28.93
C LEU A 209 0.65 7.13 -30.17
N GLU A 210 -0.50 7.26 -30.82
CA GLU A 210 -0.80 6.63 -32.11
C GLU A 210 0.04 7.27 -33.23
N ASP A 211 0.06 8.60 -33.27
CA ASP A 211 0.90 9.40 -34.17
C ASP A 211 2.04 10.08 -33.41
N ARG A 212 3.29 9.77 -33.77
CA ARG A 212 4.48 10.36 -33.14
C ARG A 212 5.57 10.66 -34.16
N LYS A 213 6.38 11.69 -33.87
CA LYS A 213 7.57 12.01 -34.66
C LYS A 213 8.58 10.87 -34.59
N GLU A 214 9.36 10.70 -35.65
CA GLU A 214 10.43 9.70 -35.68
C GLU A 214 11.41 9.90 -34.52
N GLY A 215 11.79 8.81 -33.86
CA GLY A 215 12.69 8.82 -32.70
C GLY A 215 12.01 9.06 -31.35
N TYR A 216 10.73 9.43 -31.31
CA TYR A 216 10.00 9.57 -30.04
C TYR A 216 9.52 8.21 -29.50
N ALA A 217 9.53 8.08 -28.17
CA ALA A 217 9.00 6.90 -27.50
C ALA A 217 7.48 6.80 -27.69
N GLU A 218 6.99 5.57 -27.78
CA GLU A 218 5.57 5.24 -27.94
C GLU A 218 4.70 5.76 -26.78
N TYR A 219 5.24 5.71 -25.56
CA TYR A 219 4.61 6.29 -24.38
C TYR A 219 5.29 7.62 -24.04
N GLN A 220 4.48 8.65 -23.84
CA GLN A 220 4.93 9.98 -23.42
C GLN A 220 4.14 10.41 -22.19
N LEU A 221 4.74 11.25 -21.34
CA LEU A 221 3.98 11.93 -20.29
C LEU A 221 3.45 13.25 -20.87
N ILE A 222 2.17 13.29 -21.22
CA ILE A 222 1.52 14.45 -21.81
C ILE A 222 0.78 15.23 -20.73
N GLU A 223 0.74 16.55 -20.88
CA GLU A 223 0.02 17.41 -19.95
C GLU A 223 -1.48 17.13 -20.00
N GLU A 224 -2.08 16.93 -18.83
CA GLU A 224 -3.53 16.85 -18.70
C GLU A 224 -4.13 18.20 -18.34
N ASP A 225 -5.34 18.43 -18.83
CA ASP A 225 -6.15 19.59 -18.46
C ASP A 225 -6.82 19.35 -17.10
N VAL A 226 -6.05 19.56 -16.03
CA VAL A 226 -6.48 19.45 -14.63
C VAL A 226 -6.30 20.81 -13.96
N ALA A 227 -7.29 21.22 -13.15
CA ALA A 227 -7.23 22.48 -12.43
C ALA A 227 -6.02 22.53 -11.49
N GLU A 228 -5.31 23.66 -11.46
CA GLU A 228 -4.10 23.81 -10.64
C GLU A 228 -4.37 23.62 -9.15
N GLU A 229 -5.55 24.02 -8.67
CA GLU A 229 -5.96 23.88 -7.28
C GLU A 229 -6.09 22.40 -6.85
N ASP A 230 -6.59 21.54 -7.74
CA ASP A 230 -6.73 20.12 -7.47
C ASP A 230 -5.36 19.43 -7.41
N ILE A 231 -4.45 19.80 -8.32
CA ILE A 231 -3.08 19.28 -8.32
C ILE A 231 -2.35 19.70 -7.03
N ILE A 232 -2.47 20.97 -6.64
CA ILE A 232 -1.86 21.48 -5.40
C ILE A 232 -2.44 20.78 -4.18
N LYS A 233 -3.75 20.55 -4.15
CA LYS A 233 -4.41 19.81 -3.08
C LYS A 233 -3.89 18.38 -2.98
N GLU A 234 -3.75 17.67 -4.10
CA GLU A 234 -3.20 16.31 -4.15
C GLU A 234 -1.74 16.28 -3.63
N ILE A 235 -0.88 17.17 -4.12
CA ILE A 235 0.50 17.29 -3.64
C ILE A 235 0.54 17.61 -2.14
N THR A 236 -0.31 18.53 -1.67
CA THR A 236 -0.35 18.94 -0.27
C THR A 236 -0.74 17.76 0.60
N LEU A 237 -1.79 17.01 0.25
CA LEU A 237 -2.22 15.81 0.96
C LEU A 237 -1.10 14.77 1.05
N LEU A 238 -0.34 14.55 -0.04
CA LEU A 238 0.79 13.61 -0.07
C LEU A 238 2.00 14.08 0.74
N LEU A 239 2.18 15.39 0.92
CA LEU A 239 3.34 15.98 1.62
C LEU A 239 3.06 16.36 3.08
N SER A 240 1.80 16.53 3.46
CA SER A 240 1.37 16.78 4.85
C SER A 240 1.57 15.59 5.79
N ASP A 241 1.95 14.43 5.26
CA ASP A 241 2.41 13.24 6.00
C ASP A 241 3.85 13.41 6.57
N LYS A 242 4.20 14.60 7.05
CA LYS A 242 5.49 14.92 7.69
C LYS A 242 5.37 15.74 8.97
#